data_AF-A0A7S3XHG8-F1
#
_entry.id   AF-A0A7S3XHG8-F1
#
_cell.length_a   1.000
_cell.length_b   1.000
_cell.length_c   1.000
_cell.angle_alpha   90.00
_cell.angle_beta   90.00
_cell.angle_gamma   90.00
#
_symmetry.space_group_name_H-M   'P 1'
#
loop_
_entity.id
_entity.type
_entity.pdbx_description
1 polymer ?
#
loop_
_entity_poly.entity_id
_entity_poly.type
_entity_poly.pdbx_seq_one_letter_code
_entity_poly.pdbx_strand_id
1 'polypeptide(L)'
;LLNSLQVSLAGRLFSFPRAVAMPHSFGYRARTRDLFSKAYKTKGRPMLGRYLVNFHVGDYVDIKADPSVQSGMPHKFYHGRTGIVFNVTKSAVGVFFFFFFFF
;
A
#
# COMPACT_ATOMS: atom_id res chain seq x y z
N LEU A 1 -46.60 -33.55 35.91
CA LEU A 1 -47.60 -33.84 34.87
C LEU A 1 -48.08 -32.51 34.32
N LEU A 2 -47.39 -31.81 33.43
CA LEU A 2 -46.98 -32.19 32.08
C LEU A 2 -45.75 -31.32 31.73
N ASN A 3 -44.55 -31.90 31.65
CA ASN A 3 -43.96 -32.27 30.38
C ASN A 3 -44.03 -31.14 29.33
N SER A 4 -42.90 -30.46 29.17
CA SER A 4 -42.19 -30.43 27.89
C SER A 4 -42.92 -31.15 26.76
N LEU A 5 -43.46 -30.41 25.79
CA LEU A 5 -43.59 -30.83 24.39
C LEU A 5 -44.05 -29.64 23.53
N GLN A 6 -43.25 -29.36 22.49
CA GLN A 6 -43.63 -28.74 21.20
C GLN A 6 -43.82 -27.20 21.24
N VAL A 7 -42.84 -26.35 20.92
CA VAL A 7 -42.18 -26.17 19.60
C VAL A 7 -43.18 -26.28 18.46
N SER A 8 -43.55 -25.15 17.83
CA SER A 8 -43.51 -24.93 16.37
C SER A 8 -44.34 -23.69 16.00
N LEU A 9 -43.94 -23.01 14.93
CA LEU A 9 -44.66 -21.92 14.23
C LEU A 9 -44.80 -20.57 14.97
N ALA A 10 -43.80 -19.70 14.79
CA ALA A 10 -44.03 -18.43 14.10
C ALA A 10 -42.71 -17.68 13.92
N GLY A 11 -42.31 -17.53 12.65
CA GLY A 11 -41.37 -16.49 12.27
C GLY A 11 -39.93 -16.77 12.61
N ARG A 12 -39.30 -17.69 11.86
CA ARG A 12 -37.91 -17.49 11.43
C ARG A 12 -37.81 -16.03 11.01
N LEU A 13 -37.13 -15.21 11.81
CA LEU A 13 -36.72 -13.88 11.41
C LEU A 13 -35.97 -14.07 10.11
N PHE A 14 -36.66 -13.71 9.04
CA PHE A 14 -36.17 -13.66 7.68
C PHE A 14 -34.95 -12.74 7.75
N SER A 15 -33.78 -13.35 7.86
CA SER A 15 -32.51 -12.67 7.79
C SER A 15 -32.45 -12.08 6.39
N PHE A 16 -32.86 -10.82 6.25
CA PHE A 16 -32.51 -10.01 5.08
C PHE A 16 -31.04 -10.27 4.79
N PRO A 17 -30.65 -10.68 3.56
CA PRO A 17 -29.25 -10.72 3.22
C PRO A 17 -28.74 -9.29 3.39
N ARG A 18 -28.00 -9.06 4.49
CA ARG A 18 -27.24 -7.85 4.72
C ARG A 18 -26.45 -7.65 3.44
N ALA A 19 -26.76 -6.59 2.68
CA ALA A 19 -26.07 -6.28 1.43
C ALA A 19 -24.57 -6.45 1.68
N VAL A 20 -23.99 -7.48 1.06
CA VAL A 20 -22.59 -7.80 1.24
C VAL A 20 -21.84 -6.65 0.58
N ALA A 21 -21.39 -5.69 1.39
CA ALA A 21 -20.45 -4.69 0.94
C ALA A 21 -19.29 -5.45 0.29
N MET A 22 -19.11 -5.28 -1.02
CA MET A 22 -18.07 -5.98 -1.77
C MET A 22 -16.74 -5.74 -1.05
N PRO A 23 -15.99 -6.79 -0.63
CA PRO A 23 -14.74 -6.60 0.06
C PRO A 23 -13.74 -5.99 -0.92
N HIS A 24 -13.63 -4.66 -0.91
CA HIS A 24 -12.52 -3.99 -1.54
C HIS A 24 -11.32 -4.25 -0.65
N SER A 25 -10.38 -5.05 -1.15
CA SER A 25 -9.17 -5.37 -0.42
C SER A 25 -8.28 -4.12 -0.36
N PHE A 26 -8.33 -3.39 0.76
CA PHE A 26 -7.50 -2.20 1.01
C PHE A 26 -6.11 -2.57 1.54
N GLY A 27 -5.42 -3.48 0.87
CA GLY A 27 -4.04 -3.83 1.22
C GLY A 27 -3.05 -2.73 0.83
N TYR A 28 -1.91 -2.69 1.53
CA TYR A 28 -0.79 -1.77 1.24
C TYR A 28 -0.35 -1.80 -0.24
N ARG A 29 -0.47 -2.97 -0.90
CA ARG A 29 -0.13 -3.21 -2.31
C ARG A 29 -1.34 -3.55 -3.18
N ALA A 30 -2.54 -3.16 -2.76
CA ALA A 30 -3.73 -3.36 -3.57
C ALA A 30 -3.68 -2.48 -4.84
N ARG A 31 -4.04 -3.06 -6.00
CA ARG A 31 -4.05 -2.40 -7.32
C ARG A 31 -2.69 -1.92 -7.83
N THR A 32 -1.60 -2.60 -7.46
CA THR A 32 -0.24 -2.22 -7.88
C THR A 32 0.39 -3.22 -8.86
N ARG A 33 -0.43 -3.99 -9.60
CA ARG A 33 0.05 -5.03 -10.54
C ARG A 33 1.01 -4.43 -11.57
N ASP A 34 0.59 -3.36 -12.24
CA ASP A 34 1.40 -2.72 -13.28
C ASP A 34 2.35 -1.67 -12.68
N LEU A 35 1.90 -0.96 -11.64
CA LEU A 35 2.65 0.13 -11.00
C LEU A 35 3.96 -0.35 -10.36
N PHE A 36 3.98 -1.55 -9.79
CA PHE A 36 5.19 -2.16 -9.23
C PHE A 36 5.79 -3.24 -10.17
N SER A 37 5.35 -3.36 -11.41
CA SER A 37 5.98 -4.28 -12.35
C SER A 37 7.29 -3.69 -12.87
N LYS A 38 8.34 -4.52 -12.97
CA LYS A 38 9.56 -4.15 -13.69
C LYS A 38 9.32 -4.24 -15.20
N ALA A 39 9.99 -3.37 -15.94
CA ALA A 39 9.99 -3.44 -17.39
C ALA A 39 10.61 -4.77 -17.89
N TYR A 40 10.31 -5.08 -19.15
CA TYR A 40 10.87 -6.24 -19.81
C TYR A 40 12.41 -6.16 -19.82
N LYS A 41 13.07 -7.30 -19.54
CA LYS A 41 14.54 -7.43 -19.40
C LYS A 41 15.21 -6.63 -18.28
N THR A 42 14.48 -5.89 -17.45
CA THR A 42 15.05 -5.16 -16.30
C THR A 42 14.74 -5.84 -14.96
N LYS A 43 14.50 -7.15 -14.98
CA LYS A 43 14.18 -7.94 -13.76
C LYS A 43 15.47 -8.27 -13.02
N GLY A 44 15.41 -8.28 -11.69
CA GLY A 44 16.56 -8.57 -10.82
C GLY A 44 16.82 -7.45 -9.80
N ARG A 45 17.87 -7.63 -9.00
CA ARG A 45 18.28 -6.64 -7.99
C ARG A 45 18.84 -5.39 -8.67
N PRO A 46 18.65 -4.19 -8.09
CA PRO A 46 19.24 -2.98 -8.63
C PRO A 46 20.77 -3.05 -8.58
N MET A 47 21.41 -2.39 -9.56
CA MET A 47 22.86 -2.24 -9.66
C MET A 47 23.42 -1.41 -8.49
N LEU A 48 24.67 -1.70 -8.12
CA LEU A 48 25.33 -1.09 -6.94
C LEU A 48 25.41 0.44 -7.00
N GLY A 49 25.51 1.01 -8.21
CA GLY A 49 25.54 2.46 -8.40
C GLY A 49 24.35 3.19 -7.79
N ARG A 50 23.17 2.54 -7.67
CA ARG A 50 22.00 3.16 -7.04
C ARG A 50 22.11 3.29 -5.51
N TYR A 51 22.94 2.47 -4.87
CA TYR A 51 23.18 2.52 -3.42
C TYR A 51 24.31 3.48 -3.05
N LEU A 52 25.25 3.71 -3.97
CA LEU A 52 26.42 4.57 -3.76
C LEU A 52 26.12 6.07 -3.99
N VAL A 53 24.87 6.41 -4.32
CA VAL A 53 24.46 7.82 -4.44
C VAL A 53 24.37 8.40 -3.03
N ASN A 54 25.18 9.42 -2.78
CA ASN A 54 25.14 10.17 -1.54
C ASN A 54 24.01 11.21 -1.62
N PHE A 55 23.13 11.20 -0.63
CA PHE A 55 22.05 12.18 -0.49
C PHE A 55 22.39 13.13 0.65
N HIS A 56 22.15 14.42 0.43
CA HIS A 56 22.25 15.45 1.46
C HIS A 56 20.86 16.01 1.79
N VAL A 57 20.75 16.64 2.96
CA VAL A 57 19.52 17.31 3.37
C VAL A 57 19.29 18.51 2.45
N GLY A 58 18.08 18.65 1.92
CA GLY A 58 17.73 19.70 0.96
C GLY A 58 17.75 19.28 -0.52
N ASP A 59 18.27 18.08 -0.84
CA ASP A 59 18.27 17.59 -2.22
C ASP A 59 16.85 17.26 -2.70
N TYR A 60 16.57 17.57 -3.97
CA TYR A 60 15.35 17.17 -4.66
C TYR A 60 15.49 15.75 -5.18
N VAL A 61 14.57 14.88 -4.78
CA VAL A 61 14.61 13.45 -5.14
C VAL A 61 13.25 12.93 -5.58
N ASP A 62 13.28 12.03 -6.56
CA ASP A 62 12.09 11.34 -7.04
C ASP A 62 11.90 10.01 -6.30
N ILE A 63 10.68 9.78 -5.80
CA ILE A 63 10.30 8.47 -5.29
C ILE A 63 9.90 7.57 -6.44
N LYS A 64 10.75 6.58 -6.70
CA LYS A 64 10.41 5.42 -7.52
C LYS A 64 10.58 4.14 -6.71
N ALA A 65 9.47 3.46 -6.46
CA ALA A 65 9.48 2.17 -5.78
C ALA A 65 10.05 1.08 -6.69
N ASP A 66 11.05 0.35 -6.19
CA ASP A 66 11.64 -0.80 -6.86
C ASP A 66 11.08 -2.10 -6.25
N PRO A 67 10.29 -2.92 -6.96
CA PRO A 67 9.72 -4.16 -6.43
C PRO A 67 10.76 -5.20 -5.99
N SER A 68 12.00 -5.12 -6.49
CA SER A 68 13.07 -6.04 -6.12
C SER A 68 13.57 -5.82 -4.69
N VAL A 69 13.32 -4.63 -4.12
CA VAL A 69 13.64 -4.30 -2.72
C VAL A 69 12.33 -4.16 -1.95
N GLN A 70 12.06 -5.13 -1.07
CA GLN A 70 10.79 -5.18 -0.35
C GLN A 70 10.78 -4.32 0.91
N SER A 71 11.94 -4.20 1.56
CA SER A 71 12.13 -3.41 2.78
C SER A 71 12.27 -1.93 2.45
N GLY A 72 11.63 -1.07 3.25
CA GLY A 72 11.68 0.39 3.07
C GLY A 72 10.89 0.90 1.86
N MET A 73 10.06 0.07 1.23
CA MET A 73 9.24 0.49 0.09
C MET A 73 8.13 1.45 0.53
N PRO A 74 7.99 2.62 -0.12
CA PRO A 74 6.93 3.58 0.19
C PRO A 74 5.54 3.09 -0.26
N HIS A 75 4.50 3.69 0.31
CA HIS A 75 3.12 3.41 -0.09
C HIS A 75 2.89 3.88 -1.53
N LYS A 76 2.02 3.17 -2.27
CA LYS A 76 1.74 3.43 -3.69
C LYS A 76 1.35 4.88 -4.01
N PHE A 77 0.75 5.59 -3.05
CA PHE A 77 0.35 6.98 -3.19
C PHE A 77 1.54 7.94 -3.43
N TYR A 78 2.71 7.62 -2.88
CA TYR A 78 3.91 8.45 -3.01
C TYR A 78 4.75 8.10 -4.26
N HIS A 79 4.34 7.10 -5.03
CA HIS A 79 5.08 6.71 -6.22
C HIS A 79 5.01 7.82 -7.29
N GLY A 80 6.15 8.18 -7.86
CA GLY A 80 6.26 9.22 -8.89
C GLY A 80 6.11 10.65 -8.36
N ARG A 81 6.23 10.85 -7.04
CA ARG A 81 6.28 12.18 -6.42
C ARG A 81 7.73 12.60 -6.23
N THR A 82 7.98 13.89 -6.44
CA THR A 82 9.24 14.55 -6.13
C THR A 82 9.12 15.23 -4.77
N GLY A 83 10.19 15.17 -3.97
CA GLY A 83 10.22 15.77 -2.64
C GLY A 83 11.62 16.21 -2.23
N ILE A 84 11.72 16.78 -1.04
CA ILE A 84 12.97 17.28 -0.47
C ILE A 84 13.43 16.35 0.64
N VAL A 85 14.72 15.97 0.65
CA VAL A 85 15.30 15.15 1.71
C VAL A 85 15.35 15.92 3.03
N PHE A 86 14.73 15.36 4.09
CA PHE A 86 14.74 15.97 5.43
C PHE A 86 15.73 15.30 6.38
N ASN A 87 15.96 13.99 6.23
CA ASN A 87 16.82 13.22 7.12
C ASN A 87 17.46 12.05 6.35
N VAL A 88 18.73 11.80 6.64
CA VAL A 88 19.50 10.67 6.11
C VAL A 88 19.82 9.73 7.27
N THR A 89 19.29 8.52 7.22
CA THR A 89 19.58 7.45 8.19
C THR A 89 20.61 6.47 7.61
N LYS A 90 21.08 5.52 8.43
CA LYS A 90 22.09 4.53 8.01
C LYS A 90 21.75 3.79 6.71
N SER A 91 20.47 3.49 6.47
CA SER A 91 20.03 2.65 5.35
C SER A 91 18.82 3.21 4.58
N ALA A 92 18.28 4.35 4.99
CA ALA A 92 17.08 4.94 4.38
C ALA A 92 17.15 6.46 4.37
N VAL A 93 16.41 7.07 3.44
CA VAL A 93 16.30 8.52 3.29
C VAL A 93 14.87 8.93 3.57
N GLY A 94 14.71 9.88 4.48
CA GLY A 94 13.43 10.53 4.75
C GLY A 94 13.22 11.67 3.76
N VAL A 95 12.08 11.68 3.08
CA VAL A 95 11.73 12.69 2.08
C VAL A 95 10.38 13.33 2.44
N PHE A 96 10.32 14.65 2.40
CA PHE A 96 9.12 15.45 2.60
C PHE A 96 8.48 15.76 1.24
N PHE A 97 7.17 15.59 1.15
CA PHE A 97 6.39 15.87 -0.07
C PHE A 97 5.50 17.07 0.17
N PHE A 98 5.55 18.02 -0.74
CA PHE A 98 4.52 19.05 -0.82
C PHE A 98 3.32 18.45 -1.54
N PHE A 99 2.29 18.11 -0.77
CA PHE A 99 0.96 17.84 -1.31
C PHE A 99 0.30 19.17 -1.59
N PHE A 100 0.72 19.85 -2.67
CA PHE A 100 0.06 21.07 -3.11
C PHE A 100 -1.21 20.66 -3.85
N PHE A 101 -2.29 20.52 -3.08
CA PHE A 101 -3.64 20.41 -3.61
C PHE A 101 -4.05 21.82 -4.04
N PHE A 102 -3.73 22.19 -5.27
CA PHE A 102 -4.31 23.39 -5.87
C PHE A 102 -5.61 22.95 -6.56
N PHE A 103 -6.73 23.42 -5.99
CA PHE A 103 -8.13 23.26 -6.41
C PHE A 103 -8.90 22.06 -5.84
#